data_AF-U1Q6G5-F1
#
_entry.id   AF-U1Q6G5-F1
#
_cell.length_a   1.000
_cell.length_b   1.000
_cell.length_c   1.000
_cell.angle_alpha   90.00
_cell.angle_beta   90.00
_cell.angle_gamma   90.00
#
_symmetry.space_group_name_H-M   'P 1'
#
loop_
_entity.id
_entity.type
_entity.pdbx_description
1 polymer ?
#
loop_
_entity_poly.entity_id
_entity_poly.type
_entity_poly.pdbx_seq_one_letter_code
_entity_poly.pdbx_strand_id
1 'polypeptide(L)'
;MVWTAVPRLSSGISCDDVPPRAMPEILSDRLEREGAWSVRWIHSVYKSDTGKRGLCEYLGALPADEKQKMMDLYRNRPKPRR
;
A
#
# COMPACT_ATOMS: atom_id res chain seq x y z
N MET A 1 8.40 -6.04 -23.17
CA MET A 1 8.73 -4.95 -22.25
C MET A 1 8.31 -5.40 -20.86
N VAL A 2 9.23 -5.95 -20.07
CA VAL A 2 8.95 -6.48 -18.73
C VAL A 2 9.22 -5.34 -17.75
N TRP A 3 8.16 -4.81 -17.15
CA TRP A 3 8.30 -3.82 -16.09
C TRP A 3 8.71 -4.54 -14.81
N THR A 4 9.95 -4.34 -14.37
CA THR A 4 10.45 -4.81 -13.08
C THR A 4 10.12 -3.75 -12.02
N ALA A 5 9.28 -4.10 -11.05
CA ALA A 5 9.07 -3.24 -9.89
C ALA A 5 10.37 -3.16 -9.09
N VAL A 6 10.92 -1.95 -8.92
CA VAL A 6 12.11 -1.73 -8.10
C VAL A 6 11.66 -1.78 -6.64
N PRO A 7 12.16 -2.71 -5.81
CA PRO A 7 11.94 -2.65 -4.38
C PRO A 7 12.53 -1.33 -3.88
N ARG A 8 11.65 -0.40 -3.47
CA ARG A 8 12.13 0.84 -2.86
C ARG A 8 12.57 0.50 -1.44
N LEU A 9 13.86 0.72 -1.17
CA LEU A 9 14.34 1.08 0.16
C LEU A 9 13.62 2.38 0.55
N SER A 10 12.40 2.26 1.09
CA SER A 10 11.74 3.38 1.76
C SER A 10 12.61 3.77 2.96
N SER A 11 12.59 5.04 3.36
CA SER A 11 13.37 5.61 4.46
C SER A 11 12.97 5.10 5.86
N GLY A 12 12.49 3.85 5.94
CA GLY A 12 11.93 3.24 7.13
C GLY A 12 10.44 3.53 7.29
N ILE A 13 9.85 2.72 8.16
CA ILE A 13 8.51 2.94 8.71
C ILE A 13 8.58 4.23 9.56
N SER A 14 7.70 5.18 9.26
CA SER A 14 7.53 6.42 10.03
C SER A 14 6.52 6.23 11.15
N CYS A 15 6.57 7.08 12.19
CA CYS A 15 5.58 7.09 13.26
C CYS A 15 4.13 7.33 12.75
N ASP A 16 3.98 7.97 11.59
CA ASP A 16 2.68 8.25 10.97
C ASP A 16 2.15 7.10 10.10
N ASP A 17 2.96 6.05 9.88
CA ASP A 17 2.53 4.88 9.12
C ASP A 17 1.69 3.95 10.02
N VAL A 18 0.69 3.28 9.43
CA VAL A 18 -0.17 2.36 10.18
C VAL A 18 0.53 1.00 10.26
N PRO A 19 0.83 0.49 11.46
CA PRO A 19 1.37 -0.86 11.59
C PRO A 19 0.36 -1.86 11.04
N PRO A 20 0.78 -2.84 10.23
CA PRO A 20 -0.12 -3.82 9.68
C PRO A 20 -0.41 -4.84 10.76
N ARG A 21 -1.65 -5.28 10.84
CA ARG A 21 -1.97 -6.53 11.51
C ARG A 21 -1.44 -7.68 10.67
N ALA A 22 -1.16 -8.80 11.32
CA ALA A 22 -0.94 -10.06 10.62
C ALA A 22 -2.18 -10.37 9.74
N MET A 23 -2.04 -10.19 8.42
CA MET A 23 -3.03 -10.56 7.42
C MET A 23 -2.60 -11.88 6.77
N PRO A 24 -3.06 -13.04 7.27
CA PRO A 24 -2.57 -14.33 6.78
C PRO A 24 -2.79 -14.52 5.27
N GLU A 25 -3.88 -13.99 4.71
CA GLU A 25 -4.19 -14.12 3.27
C GLU A 25 -3.21 -13.38 2.35
N ILE A 26 -2.68 -12.25 2.78
CA ILE A 26 -1.77 -11.41 1.97
C ILE A 26 -0.30 -11.76 2.26
N LEU A 27 0.00 -12.10 3.52
CA LEU A 27 1.36 -12.30 4.01
C LEU A 27 1.95 -13.66 3.65
N SER A 28 1.16 -14.72 3.52
CA SER A 28 1.74 -16.08 3.45
C SER A 28 2.60 -16.35 2.21
N ASP A 29 2.24 -15.81 1.03
CA ASP A 29 2.96 -16.14 -0.22
C ASP A 29 3.46 -14.91 -1.02
N ARG A 30 2.97 -13.71 -0.72
CA ARG A 30 3.10 -12.54 -1.64
C ARG A 30 3.79 -11.33 -1.01
N LEU A 31 3.70 -11.14 0.31
CA LEU A 31 4.48 -10.15 1.04
C LEU A 31 5.65 -10.86 1.73
N GLU A 32 6.86 -10.71 1.20
CA GLU A 32 8.07 -11.37 1.71
C GLU A 32 8.42 -10.97 3.17
N ARG A 33 7.90 -9.84 3.66
CA ARG A 33 8.22 -9.27 4.98
C ARG A 33 7.04 -8.50 5.57
N GLU A 34 7.01 -8.40 6.90
CA GLU A 34 6.16 -7.45 7.62
C GLU A 34 6.48 -6.00 7.19
N GLY A 35 5.44 -5.19 6.99
CA GLY A 35 5.54 -3.83 6.44
C GLY A 35 4.83 -2.78 7.28
N ALA A 36 4.39 -1.68 6.68
CA ALA A 36 3.43 -0.72 7.24
C ALA A 36 2.66 -0.04 6.12
N TRP A 37 1.42 0.38 6.39
CA TRP A 37 0.62 1.11 5.42
C TRP A 37 0.95 2.59 5.47
N SER A 38 1.29 3.18 4.33
CA SER A 38 1.69 4.58 4.23
C SER A 38 0.91 5.33 3.15
N VAL A 39 0.45 6.53 3.49
CA VAL A 39 -0.20 7.46 2.54
C VAL A 39 0.79 8.39 1.83
N ARG A 40 2.08 8.35 2.20
CA ARG A 40 3.15 9.22 1.69
C ARG A 40 3.38 9.05 0.19
N TRP A 41 3.08 7.88 -0.36
CA TRP A 41 3.44 7.49 -1.73
C TRP A 41 2.25 7.26 -2.65
N ILE A 42 1.10 7.85 -2.34
CA ILE A 42 -0.10 7.67 -3.14
C ILE A 42 0.05 8.37 -4.49
N HIS A 43 -0.11 7.60 -5.56
CA HIS A 43 -0.21 8.11 -6.92
C HIS A 43 -1.45 7.54 -7.62
N SER A 44 -1.86 8.21 -8.69
CA SER A 44 -2.94 7.69 -9.55
C SER A 44 -2.41 6.52 -10.38
N VAL A 45 -3.28 5.55 -10.63
CA VAL A 45 -3.02 4.41 -11.53
C VAL A 45 -4.08 4.38 -12.62
N TYR A 46 -3.72 3.90 -13.81
CA TYR A 46 -4.69 3.72 -14.88
C TYR A 46 -5.63 2.57 -14.55
N LYS A 47 -6.93 2.76 -14.79
CA LYS A 47 -7.94 1.72 -14.58
C LYS A 47 -7.64 0.47 -15.41
N SER A 48 -7.05 0.63 -16.59
CA SER A 48 -6.62 -0.46 -17.45
C SER A 48 -5.60 -1.39 -16.80
N ASP A 49 -4.87 -0.93 -15.80
CA ASP A 49 -3.80 -1.69 -15.15
C ASP A 49 -4.24 -2.31 -13.82
N THR A 50 -5.46 -1.99 -13.36
CA THR A 50 -6.06 -2.57 -12.16
C THR A 50 -6.49 -4.03 -12.42
N GLY A 51 -6.08 -4.95 -11.55
CA GLY A 51 -6.36 -6.38 -11.65
C GLY A 51 -5.41 -7.18 -12.56
N LYS A 52 -4.44 -6.53 -13.22
CA LYS A 52 -3.44 -7.22 -14.04
C LYS A 52 -2.36 -7.85 -13.18
N ARG A 53 -2.09 -9.15 -13.39
CA ARG A 53 -0.99 -9.87 -12.76
C ARG A 53 0.35 -9.17 -13.00
N GLY A 54 1.12 -8.98 -11.93
CA GLY A 54 2.43 -8.28 -11.97
C GLY A 54 2.35 -6.75 -12.03
N LEU A 55 1.15 -6.16 -12.04
CA LEU A 55 0.92 -4.72 -11.87
C LEU A 55 0.07 -4.49 -10.60
N CYS A 56 -1.14 -3.96 -10.74
CA CYS A 56 -2.09 -3.76 -9.65
C CYS A 56 -2.96 -5.01 -9.45
N GLU A 57 -2.33 -6.18 -9.30
CA GLU A 57 -3.02 -7.44 -9.00
C GLU A 57 -3.76 -7.32 -7.67
N TYR A 58 -4.93 -7.96 -7.57
CA TYR A 58 -5.65 -8.03 -6.30
C TYR A 58 -4.94 -9.00 -5.36
N LEU A 59 -4.42 -8.48 -4.25
CA LEU A 59 -3.72 -9.29 -3.24
C LEU A 59 -4.57 -9.53 -1.99
N GLY A 60 -5.70 -8.85 -1.84
CA GLY A 60 -6.58 -8.96 -0.66
C GLY A 60 -7.19 -7.61 -0.28
N ALA A 61 -7.90 -7.60 0.84
CA ALA A 61 -8.57 -6.41 1.35
C ALA A 61 -8.17 -6.14 2.80
N LEU A 62 -7.94 -4.87 3.13
CA LEU A 62 -7.66 -4.45 4.51
C LEU A 62 -8.83 -4.80 5.44
N PRO A 63 -8.55 -5.19 6.70
CA PRO A 63 -9.56 -5.25 7.74
C PRO A 63 -10.32 -3.93 7.87
N ALA A 64 -11.58 -3.98 8.30
CA ALA A 64 -12.46 -2.81 8.32
C ALA A 64 -11.91 -1.65 9.17
N ASP A 65 -11.27 -1.94 10.29
CA ASP A 65 -10.65 -0.97 11.19
C ASP A 65 -9.39 -0.33 10.59
N GLU A 66 -8.51 -1.11 9.97
CA GLU A 66 -7.34 -0.59 9.26
C GLU A 66 -7.73 0.24 8.05
N LYS A 67 -8.73 -0.22 7.29
CA LYS A 67 -9.32 0.55 6.20
C LYS A 67 -9.81 1.90 6.70
N GLN A 68 -10.51 1.94 7.84
CA GLN A 68 -10.98 3.18 8.43
C GLN A 68 -9.81 4.10 8.82
N LYS A 69 -8.80 3.59 9.53
CA LYS A 69 -7.59 4.34 9.89
C LYS A 69 -6.86 4.91 8.67
N MET A 70 -6.70 4.10 7.63
CA MET A 70 -6.06 4.53 6.37
C MET A 70 -6.87 5.58 5.63
N MET A 71 -8.20 5.49 5.64
CA MET A 71 -9.07 6.50 5.04
C MET A 71 -9.00 7.82 5.83
N ASP A 72 -8.90 7.76 7.15
CA ASP A 72 -8.76 8.96 7.98
C ASP A 72 -7.39 9.63 7.77
N LEU A 73 -6.30 8.86 7.70
CA LEU A 73 -4.98 9.37 7.32
C LEU A 73 -4.98 9.98 5.90
N TYR A 74 -5.62 9.32 4.95
CA TYR A 74 -5.73 9.81 3.57
C TYR A 74 -6.44 11.16 3.52
N ARG A 75 -7.55 11.31 4.24
CA ARG A 75 -8.35 12.55 4.27
C ARG A 75 -7.59 13.70 4.93
N ASN A 76 -6.83 13.39 5.97
CA ASN A 76 -6.06 14.37 6.75
C ASN A 76 -4.65 14.62 6.21
N ARG A 77 -4.26 13.96 5.10
CA ARG A 77 -2.91 14.12 4.56
C ARG A 77 -2.68 15.56 4.09
N PRO A 78 -1.47 16.11 4.29
CA PRO A 78 -1.11 17.40 3.71
C PRO A 78 -1.23 17.29 2.19
N LYS A 79 -2.06 18.14 1.59
CA LYS A 79 -2.10 18.25 0.13
C LYS A 79 -0.75 18.82 -0.34
N PRO A 80 -0.16 18.30 -1.43
CA PRO A 80 0.99 18.95 -2.04
C PRO A 80 0.63 20.42 -2.30
N ARG A 81 1.42 21.35 -1.77
CA ARG A 81 1.31 22.77 -2.16
C ARG A 81 1.55 22.81 -3.68
N ARG A 82 0.53 23.26 -4.43
CA ARG A 82 0.62 23.46 -5.89
C ARG A 82 1.61 24.56 -6.21
#